data_AF-A0A4R6UKJ9-F1
#
_entry.id   AF-A0A4R6UKJ9-F1
#
_cell.length_a   1.000
_cell.length_b   1.000
_cell.length_c   1.000
_cell.angle_alpha   90.00
_cell.angle_beta   90.00
_cell.angle_gamma   90.00
#
_symmetry.space_group_name_H-M   'P 1'
#
loop_
_entity.id
_entity.type
_entity.pdbx_description
1 polymer ?
#
loop_
_entity_poly.entity_id
_entity_poly.type
_entity_poly.pdbx_seq_one_letter_code
_entity_poly.pdbx_strand_id
1 'polypeptide(L)'
;MPRGSPQCYALTMKTALPLTSALLLAACQTATLEPLPPPPPGMQPVPMTRALYSCADGQTIEMRFFPEQGVGVLIRHGQNHELQQQPAASGFHYTNGPIGVRGQGDALTLEIGRMAPIACQVRVRG
;
A
#
# COMPACT_ATOMS: atom_id res chain seq x y z
N MET A 1 8.25 11.47 18.50
CA MET A 1 7.40 12.66 18.69
C MET A 1 8.20 13.82 18.12
N PRO A 2 7.74 14.49 17.04
CA PRO A 2 6.60 15.40 17.12
C PRO A 2 5.53 15.22 16.03
N ARG A 3 4.36 15.80 16.34
CA ARG A 3 3.18 16.00 15.49
C ARG A 3 3.43 17.13 14.50
N GLY A 4 2.76 17.10 13.35
CA GLY A 4 2.71 18.24 12.46
C GLY A 4 1.87 17.99 11.22
N SER A 5 0.54 18.00 11.37
CA SER A 5 -0.40 18.11 10.26
C SER A 5 -0.42 19.57 9.77
N PRO A 6 -0.32 19.86 8.46
CA PRO A 6 -0.75 21.16 7.95
C PRO A 6 -2.20 21.06 7.44
N GLN A 7 -3.08 21.72 8.18
CA GLN A 7 -4.44 22.04 7.75
C GLN A 7 -4.37 23.00 6.57
N CYS A 8 -4.88 22.58 5.41
CA CYS A 8 -5.19 23.47 4.30
C CYS A 8 -6.46 24.26 4.65
N TYR A 9 -6.31 25.46 5.22
CA TYR A 9 -7.43 26.39 5.30
C TYR A 9 -7.60 27.11 3.96
N ALA A 10 -8.79 26.94 3.38
CA ALA A 10 -9.28 27.72 2.25
C ALA A 10 -9.46 29.19 2.68
N LEU A 11 -8.84 30.10 1.93
CA LEU A 11 -9.13 31.54 2.00
C LEU A 11 -9.81 31.95 0.70
N THR A 12 -11.14 31.97 0.76
CA THR A 12 -12.00 32.57 -0.25
C THR A 12 -11.79 34.08 -0.23
N MET A 13 -11.06 34.65 -1.20
CA MET A 13 -10.95 36.11 -1.35
C MET A 13 -11.68 36.57 -2.61
N LYS A 14 -12.85 37.17 -2.36
CA LYS A 14 -13.67 37.92 -3.30
C LYS A 14 -13.17 39.37 -3.28
N THR A 15 -12.45 39.84 -4.29
CA THR A 15 -12.05 41.26 -4.37
C THR A 15 -12.05 41.80 -5.80
N ALA A 16 -12.61 43.00 -5.93
CA ALA A 16 -12.76 43.81 -7.13
C ALA A 16 -11.48 44.60 -7.44
N LEU A 17 -11.26 44.86 -8.73
CA LEU A 17 -10.17 45.67 -9.31
C LEU A 17 -10.21 47.14 -8.86
N PRO A 18 -9.06 47.85 -8.75
CA PRO A 18 -8.50 48.52 -9.94
C PRO A 18 -6.96 48.56 -10.06
N LEU A 19 -6.53 48.85 -11.30
CA LEU A 19 -5.18 49.01 -11.82
C LEU A 19 -4.19 49.67 -10.86
N THR A 20 -3.19 48.92 -10.40
CA THR A 20 -1.82 49.42 -10.18
C THR A 20 -0.85 48.26 -10.40
N SER A 21 0.11 48.47 -11.30
CA SER A 21 1.17 47.52 -11.62
C SER A 21 2.11 47.36 -10.42
N ALA A 22 1.97 46.26 -9.70
CA ALA A 22 3.01 45.75 -8.80
C ALA A 22 3.25 44.29 -9.15
N LEU A 23 4.40 44.04 -9.79
CA LEU A 23 4.91 42.72 -10.15
C LEU A 23 5.23 41.95 -8.85
N LEU A 24 4.23 41.30 -8.24
CA LEU A 24 4.43 40.42 -7.10
C LEU A 24 5.01 39.11 -7.62
N LEU A 25 6.35 38.98 -7.54
CA LEU A 25 7.05 37.71 -7.68
C LEU A 25 6.54 36.77 -6.58
N ALA A 26 5.61 35.89 -6.94
CA ALA A 26 5.24 34.74 -6.13
C ALA A 26 6.46 33.83 -6.00
N ALA A 27 7.20 33.97 -4.89
CA ALA A 27 8.26 33.06 -4.52
C ALA A 27 7.62 31.71 -4.14
N CYS A 28 7.41 30.86 -5.13
CA CYS A 28 7.08 29.46 -4.91
C CYS A 28 8.33 28.82 -4.30
N GLN A 29 8.37 28.71 -2.97
CA GLN A 29 9.44 27.99 -2.28
C GLN A 29 9.28 26.52 -2.61
N THR A 30 9.87 26.08 -3.72
CA THR A 30 10.14 24.67 -3.96
C THR A 30 11.11 24.23 -2.88
N ALA A 31 10.59 23.65 -1.81
CA ALA A 31 11.39 22.92 -0.85
C ALA A 31 12.16 21.86 -1.65
N THR A 32 13.46 22.11 -1.83
CA THR A 32 14.39 21.18 -2.44
C THR A 32 14.53 20.01 -1.49
N LEU A 33 13.78 18.94 -1.75
CA LEU A 33 14.06 17.63 -1.18
C LEU A 33 15.44 17.21 -1.68
N GLU A 34 16.42 17.12 -0.77
CA GLU A 34 17.71 16.52 -1.11
C GLU A 34 17.50 15.07 -1.54
N PRO A 35 18.12 14.62 -2.66
CA PRO A 35 18.06 13.23 -3.07
C PRO A 35 18.67 12.32 -2.00
N LEU A 36 17.93 11.29 -1.57
CA LEU A 36 18.45 10.29 -0.64
C LEU A 36 19.70 9.62 -1.26
N PRO A 37 20.75 9.34 -0.45
CA PRO A 37 21.93 8.62 -0.94
C PRO A 37 21.52 7.25 -1.50
N PRO A 38 22.15 6.79 -2.60
CA PRO A 38 21.84 5.50 -3.18
C PRO A 38 22.14 4.36 -2.19
N PRO A 39 21.38 3.25 -2.24
CA PRO A 39 21.62 2.10 -1.37
C PRO A 39 23.05 1.55 -1.57
N PRO A 40 23.67 0.95 -0.52
CA PRO A 40 25.02 0.39 -0.61
C PRO A 40 25.17 -0.63 -1.74
N PRO A 41 26.32 -0.68 -2.43
CA PRO A 41 26.61 -1.71 -3.41
C PRO A 41 26.50 -3.11 -2.78
N GLY A 42 25.78 -4.02 -3.44
CA GLY A 42 25.59 -5.39 -2.97
C GLY A 42 24.31 -5.66 -2.19
N MET A 43 23.51 -4.61 -1.87
CA MET A 43 22.17 -4.78 -1.31
C MET A 43 21.14 -4.81 -2.44
N GLN A 44 21.01 -5.96 -3.10
CA GLN A 44 19.97 -6.16 -4.12
C GLN A 44 18.59 -6.22 -3.45
N PRO A 45 17.55 -5.61 -4.02
CA PRO A 45 16.20 -5.74 -3.50
C PRO A 45 15.78 -7.22 -3.57
N VAL A 46 15.21 -7.73 -2.49
CA VAL A 46 14.67 -9.09 -2.44
C VAL A 46 13.57 -9.20 -3.52
N PRO A 47 13.65 -10.20 -4.43
CA PRO A 47 12.63 -10.43 -5.43
C PRO A 47 11.26 -10.62 -4.76
N MET A 48 10.28 -9.82 -5.19
CA MET A 48 8.95 -9.80 -4.61
C MET A 48 7.90 -9.50 -5.68
N THR A 49 6.78 -10.21 -5.63
CA THR A 49 5.60 -9.92 -6.47
C THR A 49 4.53 -9.22 -5.64
N ARG A 50 3.90 -8.19 -6.19
CA ARG A 50 2.82 -7.43 -5.52
C ARG A 50 1.49 -7.68 -6.19
N ALA A 51 0.43 -7.85 -5.41
CA ALA A 51 -0.93 -7.94 -5.95
C ALA A 51 -1.94 -7.23 -5.04
N LEU A 52 -2.83 -6.44 -5.65
CA LEU A 52 -3.96 -5.80 -4.98
C LEU A 52 -5.23 -6.57 -5.29
N TYR A 53 -6.04 -6.83 -4.27
CA TYR A 53 -7.31 -7.55 -4.38
C TYR A 53 -8.47 -6.74 -3.85
N SER A 54 -9.62 -6.84 -4.51
CA SER A 54 -10.91 -6.37 -3.98
C SER A 54 -11.68 -7.54 -3.41
N CYS A 55 -12.13 -7.39 -2.17
CA CYS A 55 -12.82 -8.43 -1.40
C CYS A 55 -14.33 -8.19 -1.35
N ALA A 56 -15.09 -9.26 -1.14
CA ALA A 56 -16.55 -9.24 -1.08
C ALA A 56 -17.11 -8.42 0.10
N ASP A 57 -16.30 -8.20 1.14
CA ASP A 57 -16.61 -7.32 2.27
C ASP A 57 -16.41 -5.82 1.94
N GLY A 58 -16.12 -5.49 0.68
CA GLY A 58 -15.89 -4.14 0.19
C GLY A 58 -14.47 -3.62 0.44
N GLN A 59 -13.59 -4.43 1.02
CA GLN A 59 -12.24 -4.00 1.37
C GLN A 59 -11.24 -4.28 0.25
N THR A 60 -10.11 -3.58 0.32
CA THR A 60 -8.95 -3.84 -0.54
C THR A 60 -7.81 -4.34 0.33
N ILE A 61 -7.17 -5.41 -0.12
CA ILE A 61 -5.97 -5.97 0.52
C ILE A 61 -4.82 -5.96 -0.48
N GLU A 62 -3.61 -5.89 0.05
CA GLU A 62 -2.38 -6.08 -0.71
C GLU A 62 -1.70 -7.36 -0.24
N MET A 63 -1.24 -8.17 -1.20
CA MET A 63 -0.28 -9.24 -0.94
C MET A 63 1.07 -8.88 -1.55
N ARG A 64 2.10 -9.13 -0.76
CA ARG A 64 3.51 -9.09 -1.17
C ARG A 64 4.08 -10.48 -1.00
N PHE A 65 4.43 -11.13 -2.11
CA PHE A 65 4.92 -12.50 -2.12
C PHE A 65 6.45 -12.50 -2.23
N PHE A 66 7.11 -13.21 -1.32
CA PHE A 66 8.55 -13.44 -1.30
C PHE A 66 8.80 -14.95 -1.50
N PRO A 67 8.74 -15.45 -2.74
CA PRO A 67 8.73 -16.89 -3.03
C PRO A 67 10.02 -17.60 -2.58
N GLU A 68 11.16 -16.92 -2.68
CA GLU A 68 12.46 -17.47 -2.23
C GLU A 68 12.52 -17.70 -0.72
N GLN A 69 11.71 -16.95 0.05
CA GLN A 69 11.66 -17.01 1.50
C GLN A 69 10.47 -17.86 2.00
N GLY A 70 9.53 -18.19 1.12
CA GLY A 70 8.27 -18.83 1.51
C GLY A 70 7.38 -17.92 2.38
N VAL A 71 7.51 -16.59 2.23
CA VAL A 71 6.79 -15.60 3.05
C VAL A 71 5.81 -14.81 2.18
N GLY A 72 4.63 -14.55 2.73
CA GLY A 72 3.66 -13.60 2.19
C GLY A 72 3.35 -12.53 3.23
N VAL A 73 3.40 -11.25 2.84
CA VAL A 73 2.94 -10.15 3.70
C VAL A 73 1.57 -9.68 3.20
N LEU A 74 0.55 -9.88 4.03
CA LEU A 74 -0.79 -9.35 3.83
C LEU A 74 -0.88 -7.96 4.46
N ILE A 75 -1.30 -6.96 3.68
CA ILE A 75 -1.59 -5.62 4.19
C ILE A 75 -3.09 -5.39 4.11
N ARG A 76 -3.72 -5.18 5.28
CA ARG A 76 -5.15 -4.87 5.43
C ARG A 76 -5.31 -3.86 6.55
N HIS A 77 -6.13 -2.83 6.34
CA HIS A 77 -6.31 -1.74 7.30
C HIS A 77 -4.99 -1.07 7.74
N GLY A 78 -3.99 -1.03 6.85
CA GLY A 78 -2.67 -0.51 7.15
C GLY A 78 -1.83 -1.38 8.11
N GLN A 79 -2.31 -2.57 8.47
CA GLN A 79 -1.57 -3.55 9.27
C GLN A 79 -0.91 -4.57 8.36
N ASN A 80 0.36 -4.86 8.64
CA ASN A 80 1.10 -5.91 7.96
C ASN A 80 0.97 -7.20 8.76
N HIS A 81 0.60 -8.28 8.08
CA HIS A 81 0.54 -9.62 8.63
C HIS A 81 1.48 -10.51 7.83
N GLU A 82 2.56 -10.93 8.46
CA GLU A 82 3.44 -11.96 7.91
C GLU A 82 2.74 -13.32 7.97
N LEU A 83 2.78 -14.04 6.85
CA LEU A 83 2.15 -15.34 6.66
C LEU A 83 3.19 -16.30 6.07
N GLN A 84 3.24 -17.51 6.62
CA GLN A 84 4.14 -18.56 6.15
C GLN A 84 3.47 -19.43 5.11
N GLN A 85 4.18 -19.70 4.01
CA GLN A 85 3.70 -20.58 2.97
C GLN A 85 3.47 -21.99 3.52
N GLN A 86 2.35 -22.58 3.14
CA GLN A 86 1.96 -23.93 3.48
C GLN A 86 1.84 -24.78 2.21
N PRO A 87 1.97 -26.10 2.31
CA PRO A 87 1.61 -27.00 1.23
C PRO A 87 0.17 -26.76 0.76
N ALA A 88 -0.03 -26.71 -0.54
CA ALA A 88 -1.33 -26.53 -1.18
C ALA A 88 -1.48 -27.54 -2.32
N ALA A 89 -2.67 -28.12 -2.46
CA ALA A 89 -2.97 -29.06 -3.56
C ALA A 89 -3.02 -28.34 -4.92
N SER A 90 -3.49 -27.09 -4.93
CA SER A 90 -3.46 -26.20 -6.09
C SER A 90 -3.24 -24.76 -5.64
N GLY A 91 -2.58 -23.96 -6.49
CA GLY A 91 -2.36 -22.54 -6.23
C GLY A 91 -1.38 -22.30 -5.09
N PHE A 92 -1.75 -21.41 -4.17
CA PHE A 92 -0.93 -21.03 -3.02
C PHE A 92 -1.74 -20.97 -1.73
N HIS A 93 -1.06 -21.22 -0.61
CA HIS A 93 -1.63 -21.11 0.73
C HIS A 93 -0.58 -20.49 1.66
N TYR A 94 -0.94 -19.42 2.35
CA TYR A 94 -0.12 -18.75 3.34
C TYR A 94 -0.92 -18.56 4.63
N THR A 95 -0.33 -18.82 5.80
CA THR A 95 -1.01 -18.61 7.08
C THR A 95 -0.04 -18.32 8.21
N ASN A 96 -0.52 -17.64 9.24
CA ASN A 96 0.13 -17.55 10.55
C ASN A 96 -0.72 -18.13 11.69
N GLY A 97 -1.76 -18.90 11.36
CA GLY A 97 -2.73 -19.46 12.29
C GLY A 97 -4.03 -18.66 12.32
N PRO A 98 -4.07 -17.46 12.96
CA PRO A 98 -5.28 -16.63 13.00
C PRO A 98 -5.67 -16.04 11.65
N ILE A 99 -4.72 -15.85 10.73
CA ILE A 99 -4.99 -15.33 9.39
C ILE A 99 -4.46 -16.33 8.37
N GLY A 100 -5.28 -16.62 7.35
CA GLY A 100 -4.96 -17.49 6.24
C GLY A 100 -5.32 -16.85 4.92
N VAL A 101 -4.55 -17.13 3.89
CA VAL A 101 -4.78 -16.71 2.52
C VAL A 101 -4.59 -17.92 1.63
N ARG A 102 -5.64 -18.29 0.88
CA ARG A 102 -5.59 -19.30 -0.18
C ARG A 102 -5.85 -18.63 -1.51
N GLY A 103 -5.19 -19.04 -2.58
CA GLY A 103 -5.49 -18.46 -3.88
C GLY A 103 -5.10 -19.34 -5.05
N GLN A 104 -5.76 -19.09 -6.17
CA GLN A 104 -5.55 -19.79 -7.42
C GLN A 104 -5.77 -18.81 -8.59
N GLY A 105 -4.72 -18.58 -9.37
CA GLY A 105 -4.73 -17.59 -10.45
C GLY A 105 -5.02 -16.20 -9.90
N ASP A 106 -6.20 -15.67 -10.23
CA ASP A 106 -6.62 -14.31 -9.89
C ASP A 106 -7.61 -14.26 -8.73
N ALA A 107 -8.08 -15.42 -8.26
CA ALA A 107 -8.96 -15.54 -7.11
C ALA A 107 -8.17 -15.79 -5.82
N LEU A 108 -8.65 -15.22 -4.72
CA LEU A 108 -8.08 -15.35 -3.39
C LEU A 108 -9.20 -15.48 -2.35
N THR A 109 -9.01 -16.32 -1.36
CA THR A 109 -9.87 -16.46 -0.19
C THR A 109 -9.08 -16.08 1.05
N LEU A 110 -9.60 -15.09 1.80
CA LEU A 110 -9.05 -14.63 3.06
C LEU A 110 -9.79 -15.30 4.23
N GLU A 111 -9.04 -15.96 5.10
CA GLU A 111 -9.51 -16.66 6.29
C GLU A 111 -9.06 -15.86 7.53
N ILE A 112 -10.00 -15.52 8.41
CA ILE A 112 -9.72 -14.78 9.65
C ILE A 112 -10.35 -15.54 10.82
N GLY A 113 -9.52 -16.21 11.61
CA GLY A 113 -9.91 -17.00 12.76
C GLY A 113 -10.97 -18.04 12.42
N ARG A 114 -12.17 -17.87 12.96
CA ARG A 114 -13.33 -18.75 12.72
C ARG A 114 -14.46 -18.05 11.97
N MET A 115 -14.17 -16.92 11.33
CA MET A 115 -15.14 -16.19 10.51
C MET A 115 -15.37 -16.91 9.18
N ALA A 116 -16.48 -16.57 8.51
CA ALA A 116 -16.71 -17.01 7.15
C ALA A 116 -15.57 -16.51 6.23
N PRO A 117 -15.01 -17.36 5.36
CA PRO A 117 -13.97 -16.95 4.42
C PRO A 117 -14.46 -15.84 3.49
N ILE A 118 -13.58 -14.87 3.21
CA ILE A 118 -13.90 -13.71 2.37
C ILE A 118 -13.29 -13.95 0.99
N ALA A 119 -14.14 -13.99 -0.04
CA ALA A 119 -13.68 -14.07 -1.42
C ALA A 119 -13.13 -12.73 -1.89
N CYS A 120 -12.01 -12.75 -2.59
CA CYS A 120 -11.33 -11.60 -3.14
C CYS A 120 -10.86 -11.88 -4.58
N GLN A 121 -10.86 -10.85 -5.41
CA GLN A 121 -10.44 -10.91 -6.80
C GLN A 121 -9.30 -9.94 -7.07
N VAL A 122 -8.30 -10.35 -7.84
CA VAL A 122 -7.19 -9.47 -8.20
C VAL A 122 -7.70 -8.26 -8.99
N ARG A 123 -7.12 -7.10 -8.69
CA ARG A 123 -7.35 -5.83 -9.39
C ARG A 123 -6.11 -5.43 -10.17
N VAL A 124 -4.95 -5.58 -9.54
CA VAL A 124 -3.65 -5.18 -10.08
C VAL A 124 -2.62 -6.21 -9.64
N ARG A 125 -1.77 -6.64 -10.58
CA ARG A 125 -0.57 -7.46 -10.32
C ARG A 125 0.64 -6.69 -10.85
N GLY A 126 1.70 -6.62 -10.05
CA GLY A 126 2.94 -5.91 -10.36
C GLY A 126 4.16 -6.80 -10.20
#